data_AF-A0A5K0YMK2-F1
#
_entry.id   AF-A0A5K0YMK2-F1
#
_cell.length_a   1.000
_cell.length_b   1.000
_cell.length_c   1.000
_cell.angle_alpha   90.00
_cell.angle_beta   90.00
_cell.angle_gamma   90.00
#
_symmetry.space_group_name_H-M   'P 1'
#
loop_
_entity.id
_entity.type
_entity.pdbx_description
1 polymer ?
#
loop_
_entity_poly.entity_id
_entity_poly.type
_entity_poly.pdbx_seq_one_letter_code
_entity_poly.pdbx_strand_id
1 'polypeptide(L)' 'IENEYGNIDSAYGPAGKLYINWAASMATAQNTGVPWVMCQQADAPDPI' A
#
# COMPACT_ATOMS: atom_id res chain seq x y z
N ILE A 1 5.89 -1.86 3.45
CA ILE A 1 5.53 -2.70 2.30
C ILE A 1 5.41 -1.84 1.05
N GLU A 2 5.61 -2.41 -0.14
CA GLU A 2 5.80 -1.65 -1.37
C GLU A 2 6.95 -0.62 -1.32
N ASN A 3 7.39 -0.15 -2.48
CA ASN A 3 8.40 0.89 -2.55
C ASN A 3 8.10 1.84 -3.72
N GLU A 4 7.74 3.08 -3.39
CA GLU A 4 7.50 4.15 -4.36
C GLU A 4 6.42 3.86 -5.41
N TYR A 5 5.48 2.96 -5.09
CA TYR A 5 4.39 2.59 -5.99
C TYR A 5 3.50 3.79 -6.38
N GLY A 6 3.36 4.78 -5.49
CA GLY A 6 2.63 6.02 -5.78
C GLY A 6 3.20 6.81 -6.96
N ASN A 7 4.44 6.56 -7.38
CA ASN A 7 5.00 7.16 -8.59
C ASN A 7 4.50 6.53 -9.89
N ILE A 8 3.94 5.31 -9.82
CA ILE A 8 3.53 4.53 -10.99
C ILE A 8 2.06 4.14 -10.97
N ASP A 9 1.36 4.27 -9.84
CA ASP A 9 0.00 3.75 -9.66
C ASP A 9 -1.00 4.28 -10.69
N SER A 10 -0.82 5.52 -11.16
CA SER A 10 -1.66 6.15 -12.17
C SER A 10 -1.61 5.44 -13.52
N ALA A 11 -0.49 4.81 -13.87
CA ALA A 11 -0.35 4.04 -15.10
C ALA A 11 -1.26 2.80 -15.12
N TYR A 12 -1.67 2.33 -13.94
CA TYR A 12 -2.56 1.18 -13.75
C TYR A 12 -4.02 1.58 -13.51
N GLY A 13 -4.31 2.88 -13.47
CA GLY A 13 -5.67 3.41 -13.26
C GLY A 13 -6.34 2.82 -12.00
N PRO A 14 -7.62 2.45 -12.07
CA PRO A 14 -8.33 1.89 -10.92
C PRO A 14 -7.70 0.62 -10.33
N ALA A 15 -7.01 -0.17 -11.16
CA ALA A 15 -6.34 -1.39 -10.69
C ALA A 15 -5.17 -1.10 -9.74
N GLY A 16 -4.47 0.04 -9.93
CA GLY A 16 -3.40 0.46 -9.02
C GLY A 16 -3.91 0.74 -7.61
N LYS A 17 -5.09 1.38 -7.49
CA LYS A 17 -5.73 1.61 -6.19
C LYS A 17 -6.27 0.33 -5.56
N LEU A 18 -6.82 -0.60 -6.35
CA LEU A 18 -7.21 -1.91 -5.83
C LEU A 18 -6.01 -2.70 -5.32
N TYR A 19 -4.89 -2.63 -6.04
CA TYR A 19 -3.65 -3.28 -5.66
C TYR A 19 -3.09 -2.72 -4.34
N ILE A 20 -3.03 -1.40 -4.18
CA ILE A 20 -2.45 -0.80 -2.97
C ILE A 20 -3.28 -1.12 -1.72
N ASN A 21 -4.60 -1.14 -1.85
CA ASN A 21 -5.51 -1.57 -0.77
C ASN A 21 -5.33 -3.05 -0.41
N TRP A 22 -5.16 -3.92 -1.41
CA TRP A 22 -4.87 -5.32 -1.18
C TRP A 22 -3.52 -5.51 -0.50
N ALA A 23 -2.47 -4.82 -0.96
CA ALA A 23 -1.13 -4.92 -0.38
C ALA A 23 -1.13 -4.50 1.09
N ALA A 24 -1.78 -3.39 1.42
CA ALA A 24 -1.95 -2.92 2.80
C ALA A 24 -2.71 -3.93 3.68
N SER A 25 -3.81 -4.48 3.17
CA SER A 25 -4.59 -5.50 3.87
C SER A 25 -3.78 -6.79 4.10
N MET A 26 -3.02 -7.22 3.09
CA MET A 26 -2.18 -8.41 3.17
C MET A 26 -1.06 -8.24 4.21
N ALA A 27 -0.42 -7.07 4.26
CA ALA A 27 0.66 -6.78 5.20
C ALA A 27 0.16 -6.70 6.65
N THR A 28 -0.94 -6.01 6.89
CA THR A 28 -1.53 -5.88 8.24
C THR A 28 -2.04 -7.22 8.77
N ALA A 29 -2.54 -8.10 7.91
CA ALA A 29 -2.96 -9.46 8.28
C ALA A 29 -1.83 -10.36 8.79
N GLN A 30 -0.56 -10.01 8.57
CA GLN A 30 0.58 -10.76 9.10
C GLN A 30 0.78 -10.59 10.62
N ASN A 31 0.07 -9.63 11.26
CA ASN A 31 0.09 -9.43 12.72
C ASN A 31 1.51 -9.35 13.32
N THR A 32 2.40 -8.57 12.70
CA THR A 32 3.80 -8.43 13.10
C THR A 32 4.00 -7.78 14.48
N GLY A 33 2.95 -7.15 15.02
CA GLY A 33 2.99 -6.45 16.33
C GLY A 33 3.65 -5.07 16.29
N VAL A 34 4.07 -4.60 15.10
CA VAL A 34 4.65 -3.26 14.88
C VAL A 34 4.05 -2.62 13.62
N PRO A 35 4.06 -1.28 13.49
CA PRO A 35 3.52 -0.60 12.32
C PRO A 35 4.23 -0.96 11.02
N TRP A 36 3.53 -0.75 9.90
CA TRP A 36 4.11 -0.83 8.57
C TRP A 36 4.47 0.58 8.08
N VAL A 37 5.10 0.68 6.91
CA VAL A 37 5.39 1.95 6.25
C VAL A 37 5.28 1.72 4.76
N MET A 38 4.73 2.69 4.03
CA MET A 38 4.76 2.77 2.56
C MET A 38 5.44 4.08 2.16
N CYS A 39 6.58 4.00 1.48
CA CYS A 39 7.29 5.18 1.03
C CYS A 39 6.69 5.72 -0.28
N GLN A 40 6.59 7.05 -0.39
CA GLN A 40 6.01 7.76 -1.53
C GLN A 40 4.65 7.21 -1.98
N GLN A 41 3.78 6.88 -1.01
CA GLN A 41 2.38 6.55 -1.24
C GLN A 41 1.52 7.58 -0.52
N ALA A 42 1.04 8.60 -1.24
CA ALA A 42 0.31 9.72 -0.65
C ALA A 42 -1.05 9.30 -0.04
N ASP A 43 -1.63 8.22 -0.56
CA ASP A 43 -2.88 7.62 -0.10
C ASP A 43 -2.67 6.20 0.45
N ALA A 44 -1.60 6.01 1.22
CA ALA A 44 -1.37 4.77 1.96
C ALA A 44 -2.60 4.43 2.82
N PRO A 45 -3.18 3.22 2.72
CA PRO A 45 -4.36 2.87 3.50
C PRO A 45 -4.04 2.67 4.98
N ASP A 46 -4.84 3.23 5.88
CA ASP A 46 -4.76 2.88 7.32
C ASP A 46 -5.07 1.38 7.54
N PRO A 47 -4.46 0.72 8.55
CA PRO A 47 -3.60 1.25 9.60
C PRO A 47 -2.09 1.11 9.31
N ILE A 48 -1.68 1.27 8.04
CA ILE A 48 -0.28 1.07 7.64
C ILE A 48 0.67 2.04 8.34
#